data_AF-A0A2D7UFM0-F1
#
_entry.id   AF-A0A2D7UFM0-F1
#
_cell.length_a   1.000
_cell.length_b   1.000
_cell.length_c   1.000
_cell.angle_alpha   90.00
_cell.angle_beta   90.00
_cell.angle_gamma   90.00
#
_symmetry.space_group_name_H-M   'P 1'
#
loop_
_entity.id
_entity.type
_entity.pdbx_description
1 polymer ?
#
loop_
_entity_poly.entity_id
_entity_poly.type
_entity_poly.pdbx_seq_one_letter_code
_entity_poly.pdbx_strand_id
1 'polypeptide(L)'
;SDRLIILLFHLGFFIKNYKNSVDKKEMQNIYDYIFRQLELSIREIGYGDASINKKMKNYLNVFYSILDKIERWENLSSKDKEDTLKSFINYEGNLHDLIQYFEKFRDYLSKKPFHLFTKGVIKNEI
;
A
#
# COMPACT_ATOMS: atom_id res chain seq x y z
N SER A 1 2.06 2.23 13.74
CA SER A 1 0.84 1.40 13.79
C SER A 1 0.90 0.44 12.63
N ASP A 2 0.94 -0.85 12.90
CA ASP A 2 1.15 -1.90 11.90
C ASP A 2 0.04 -1.94 10.85
N ARG A 3 -1.19 -1.55 11.22
CA ARG A 3 -2.32 -1.45 10.29
C ARG A 3 -2.05 -0.49 9.12
N LEU A 4 -1.41 0.64 9.39
CA LEU A 4 -1.05 1.60 8.34
C LEU A 4 0.01 1.00 7.41
N ILE A 5 1.01 0.33 7.97
CA ILE A 5 2.07 -0.31 7.19
C ILE A 5 1.48 -1.37 6.28
N ILE A 6 0.59 -2.22 6.81
CA ILE A 6 -0.13 -3.23 6.01
C ILE A 6 -0.90 -2.56 4.86
N LEU A 7 -1.64 -1.47 5.11
CA LEU A 7 -2.33 -0.72 4.04
C LEU A 7 -1.35 -0.20 2.97
N LEU A 8 -0.20 0.34 3.39
CA LEU A 8 0.84 0.83 2.47
C LEU A 8 1.46 -0.30 1.64
N PHE A 9 1.64 -1.50 2.20
CA PHE A 9 2.04 -2.68 1.44
C PHE A 9 1.01 -3.06 0.38
N HIS A 10 -0.29 -3.06 0.71
CA HIS A 10 -1.35 -3.33 -0.26
C HIS A 10 -1.31 -2.33 -1.42
N LEU A 11 -1.22 -1.03 -1.09
CA LEU A 11 -1.11 0.02 -2.11
C LEU A 11 0.15 -0.18 -2.97
N GLY A 12 1.28 -0.54 -2.36
CA GLY A 12 2.53 -0.77 -3.08
C GLY A 12 2.44 -1.93 -4.07
N PHE A 13 1.88 -3.08 -3.67
CA PHE A 13 1.61 -4.19 -4.57
C PHE A 13 0.62 -3.83 -5.68
N PHE A 14 -0.43 -3.07 -5.35
CA PHE A 14 -1.42 -2.61 -6.31
C PHE A 14 -0.78 -1.71 -7.38
N ILE A 15 -0.03 -0.68 -6.97
CA ILE A 15 0.65 0.22 -7.91
C ILE A 15 1.65 -0.57 -8.75
N LYS A 16 2.48 -1.42 -8.13
CA LYS A 16 3.47 -2.23 -8.88
C LYS A 16 2.81 -3.09 -9.96
N ASN A 17 1.70 -3.75 -9.64
CA ASN A 17 1.03 -4.66 -10.57
C ASN A 17 0.47 -3.90 -11.80
N TYR A 18 -0.08 -2.71 -11.59
CA TYR A 18 -0.83 -1.99 -12.63
C TYR A 18 -0.09 -0.81 -13.27
N LYS A 19 1.06 -0.37 -12.74
CA LYS A 19 1.81 0.82 -13.22
C LYS A 19 2.16 0.80 -14.71
N ASN A 20 2.25 -0.38 -15.32
CA ASN A 20 2.56 -0.54 -16.75
C ASN A 20 1.32 -0.74 -17.63
N SER A 21 0.16 -1.05 -17.02
CA SER A 21 -1.09 -1.38 -17.74
C SER A 21 -2.14 -0.26 -17.67
N VAL A 22 -1.93 0.72 -16.80
CA VAL A 22 -2.85 1.84 -16.52
C VAL A 22 -2.14 3.14 -16.87
N ASP A 23 -2.91 4.13 -17.33
CA ASP A 23 -2.36 5.44 -17.63
C ASP A 23 -1.69 6.05 -16.38
N LYS A 24 -0.55 6.71 -16.59
CA LYS A 24 0.22 7.29 -15.50
C LYS A 24 -0.61 8.30 -14.71
N LYS A 25 -1.44 9.12 -15.35
CA LYS A 25 -2.29 10.11 -14.69
C LYS A 25 -3.34 9.44 -13.82
N GLU A 26 -3.95 8.35 -14.29
CA GLU A 26 -4.91 7.58 -13.52
C GLU A 26 -4.26 6.95 -12.27
N MET A 27 -3.06 6.39 -12.41
CA MET A 27 -2.32 5.85 -11.26
C MET A 27 -1.95 6.94 -10.24
N GLN A 28 -1.55 8.13 -10.70
CA GLN A 28 -1.28 9.28 -9.83
C GLN A 28 -2.55 9.74 -9.11
N ASN A 29 -3.69 9.80 -9.79
CA ASN A 29 -4.96 10.18 -9.17
C ASN A 29 -5.35 9.23 -8.02
N ILE A 30 -5.13 7.91 -8.19
CA ILE A 30 -5.38 6.92 -7.13
C ILE A 30 -4.44 7.16 -5.95
N TYR A 31 -3.15 7.34 -6.23
CA TYR A 31 -2.14 7.63 -5.22
C TYR A 31 -2.52 8.88 -4.41
N ASP A 32 -2.79 10.00 -5.08
CA ASP A 32 -3.17 11.27 -4.47
C ASP A 32 -4.45 11.14 -3.64
N TYR A 33 -5.44 10.42 -4.17
CA TYR A 33 -6.70 10.17 -3.46
C TYR A 33 -6.47 9.43 -2.14
N ILE A 34 -5.69 8.34 -2.15
CA ILE A 34 -5.43 7.54 -0.93
C ILE A 34 -4.66 8.37 0.11
N PHE A 35 -3.62 9.10 -0.29
CA PHE A 35 -2.86 9.92 0.66
C PHE A 35 -3.69 11.09 1.20
N ARG A 36 -4.58 11.67 0.39
CA ARG A 36 -5.55 12.66 0.88
C ARG A 36 -6.51 12.05 1.91
N GLN A 37 -7.01 10.82 1.70
CA GLN A 37 -7.85 10.14 2.70
C GLN A 37 -7.08 9.86 3.99
N LEU A 38 -5.80 9.49 3.91
CA LEU A 38 -4.95 9.33 5.08
C LEU A 38 -4.77 10.64 5.85
N GLU A 39 -4.53 11.76 5.15
CA GLU A 39 -4.42 13.07 5.79
C GLU A 39 -5.71 13.45 6.52
N LEU A 40 -6.87 13.32 5.85
CA LEU A 40 -8.19 13.59 6.43
C LEU A 40 -8.43 12.73 7.67
N SER A 41 -8.10 11.44 7.61
CA SER A 41 -8.23 10.52 8.75
C SER A 41 -7.39 10.97 9.95
N ILE A 42 -6.18 11.49 9.73
CA ILE A 42 -5.34 12.03 10.82
C ILE A 42 -5.95 13.32 11.37
N ARG A 43 -6.50 14.17 10.50
CA ARG A 43 -7.16 15.42 10.89
C ARG A 43 -8.39 15.16 11.78
N GLU A 44 -9.20 14.15 11.43
CA GLU A 44 -10.38 13.74 12.19
C GLU A 44 -10.06 13.24 13.61
N ILE A 45 -8.86 12.69 13.83
CA ILE A 45 -8.39 12.26 15.16
C ILE A 45 -7.98 13.48 16.03
N GLY A 46 -7.97 14.70 15.48
CA GLY A 46 -7.73 15.94 16.22
C GLY A 46 -6.26 16.35 16.34
N TYR A 47 -5.39 15.86 15.46
CA TYR A 47 -4.00 16.35 15.39
C TYR A 47 -3.95 17.78 14.83
N GLY A 48 -3.11 18.65 15.40
CA GLY A 48 -2.85 19.98 14.85
C GLY A 48 -2.05 19.94 13.52
N ASP A 49 -2.18 20.98 12.69
CA ASP A 49 -1.62 21.03 11.33
C ASP A 49 -0.11 20.73 11.25
N ALA A 50 0.69 21.24 12.19
CA ALA A 50 2.12 20.96 12.24
C ALA A 50 2.43 19.46 12.46
N SER A 51 1.61 18.79 13.27
CA SER A 51 1.74 17.35 13.52
C SER A 51 1.26 16.52 12.33
N ILE A 52 0.20 16.94 11.66
CA ILE A 52 -0.30 16.32 10.41
C ILE A 52 0.79 16.34 9.35
N ASN A 53 1.39 17.50 9.09
CA ASN A 53 2.45 17.66 8.09
C ASN A 53 3.64 16.73 8.34
N LYS A 54 4.07 16.60 9.60
CA LYS A 54 5.15 15.69 9.97
C LYS A 54 4.76 14.22 9.75
N LYS A 55 3.55 13.83 10.13
CA LYS A 55 3.05 12.45 9.93
C LYS A 55 2.93 12.10 8.44
N MET A 56 2.37 13.00 7.62
CA MET A 56 2.24 12.78 6.18
C MET A 56 3.60 12.61 5.50
N LYS A 57 4.60 13.44 5.83
CA LYS A 57 5.98 13.25 5.36
C LYS A 57 6.54 11.88 5.73
N ASN A 58 6.33 11.44 6.97
CA ASN A 58 6.76 10.12 7.41
C ASN A 58 6.06 9.00 6.63
N TYR A 59 4.75 9.12 6.37
CA TYR A 59 3.98 8.11 5.64
C TYR A 59 4.47 7.97 4.19
N LEU A 60 4.74 9.10 3.53
CA LEU A 60 5.32 9.13 2.19
C LEU A 60 6.70 8.44 2.16
N ASN A 61 7.60 8.79 3.09
CA ASN A 61 8.93 8.19 3.17
C ASN A 61 8.89 6.67 3.40
N VAL A 62 7.99 6.22 4.29
CA VAL A 62 7.76 4.79 4.53
C VAL A 62 7.22 4.13 3.27
N PHE A 63 6.25 4.75 2.60
CA PHE A 63 5.67 4.19 1.38
C PHE A 63 6.68 4.06 0.24
N TYR A 64 7.53 5.06 0.00
CA TYR A 64 8.59 4.95 -1.00
C TYR A 64 9.61 3.87 -0.65
N SER A 65 9.93 3.71 0.65
CA SER A 65 10.78 2.62 1.12
C SER A 65 10.14 1.26 0.88
N ILE A 66 8.83 1.13 1.09
CA ILE A 66 8.06 -0.09 0.78
C ILE A 66 8.06 -0.37 -0.72
N LEU A 67 7.85 0.64 -1.57
CA LEU A 67 7.88 0.49 -3.03
C LEU A 67 9.21 -0.08 -3.54
N ASP A 68 10.33 0.43 -3.03
CA ASP A 68 11.67 -0.07 -3.39
C ASP A 68 11.82 -1.57 -3.09
N LYS A 69 11.32 -2.02 -1.93
CA LYS A 69 11.34 -3.44 -1.56
C LYS A 69 10.39 -4.28 -2.40
N ILE A 70 9.17 -3.79 -2.61
CA ILE A 70 8.14 -4.48 -3.38
C ILE A 70 8.58 -4.66 -4.83
N GLU A 71 9.33 -3.72 -5.42
CA GLU A 71 9.81 -3.84 -6.80
C GLU A 71 10.58 -5.13 -7.07
N ARG A 72 11.38 -5.59 -6.09
CA ARG A 72 12.22 -6.79 -6.21
C ARG A 72 11.58 -8.05 -5.60
N TRP A 73 10.34 -7.97 -5.13
CA TRP A 73 9.75 -8.97 -4.24
C TRP A 73 9.66 -10.38 -4.83
N GLU A 74 9.43 -10.56 -6.13
CA GLU A 74 9.45 -11.88 -6.81
C GLU A 74 10.83 -12.55 -6.71
N ASN A 75 11.89 -11.75 -6.65
CA ASN A 75 13.28 -12.23 -6.65
C ASN A 75 13.84 -12.45 -5.24
N LEU A 76 13.06 -12.12 -4.19
CA LEU A 76 13.48 -12.28 -2.80
C LEU A 76 13.30 -13.72 -2.33
N SER A 77 14.26 -14.23 -1.57
CA SER A 77 14.09 -15.49 -0.84
C SER A 77 13.03 -15.35 0.26
N SER A 78 12.52 -16.47 0.79
CA SER A 78 11.56 -16.43 1.91
C SER A 78 12.12 -15.65 3.12
N LYS A 79 13.42 -15.82 3.40
CA LYS A 79 14.10 -15.10 4.47
C LYS A 79 14.19 -13.60 4.18
N ASP A 80 14.54 -13.21 2.95
CA ASP A 80 14.61 -11.77 2.59
C ASP A 80 13.23 -11.10 2.66
N LYS A 81 12.16 -11.84 2.36
CA LYS A 81 10.77 -11.35 2.53
C LYS A 81 10.42 -11.16 4.00
N GLU A 82 10.83 -12.09 4.87
CA GLU A 82 10.67 -11.92 6.32
C GLU A 82 11.44 -10.71 6.84
N ASP A 83 12.72 -10.59 6.46
CA ASP A 83 13.58 -9.48 6.89
C ASP A 83 13.05 -8.14 6.37
N THR A 84 12.49 -8.13 5.15
CA THR A 84 11.78 -6.98 4.59
C THR A 84 10.60 -6.60 5.47
N LEU A 85 9.69 -7.52 5.80
CA LEU A 85 8.53 -7.18 6.63
C LEU A 85 8.92 -6.77 8.06
N LYS A 86 9.91 -7.43 8.68
CA LYS A 86 10.45 -7.08 10.00
C LYS A 86 10.99 -5.65 10.04
N SER A 87 11.53 -5.14 8.93
CA SER A 87 12.04 -3.77 8.87
C SER A 87 10.95 -2.69 8.95
N PHE A 88 9.68 -3.03 8.71
CA PHE A 88 8.56 -2.08 8.74
C PHE A 88 7.52 -2.35 9.82
N ILE A 89 7.36 -3.61 10.24
CA ILE A 89 6.31 -4.03 11.17
C ILE A 89 6.96 -4.65 12.40
N ASN A 90 6.59 -4.16 13.58
CA ASN A 90 6.98 -4.78 14.83
C ASN A 90 5.98 -5.88 15.21
N TYR A 91 5.82 -6.86 14.32
CA TYR A 91 4.83 -7.92 14.44
C TYR A 91 5.38 -9.06 15.29
N GLU A 92 4.76 -9.32 16.43
CA GLU A 92 5.10 -10.45 17.31
C GLU A 92 4.44 -11.78 16.87
N GLY A 93 3.59 -11.74 15.85
CA GLY A 93 2.93 -12.94 15.31
C GLY A 93 3.72 -13.62 14.18
N ASN A 94 3.05 -14.57 13.51
CA ASN A 94 3.68 -15.36 12.45
C ASN A 94 3.84 -14.57 11.14
N LEU A 95 5.05 -14.06 10.89
CA LEU A 95 5.39 -13.37 9.65
C LEU A 95 5.22 -14.25 8.40
N HIS A 96 5.37 -15.57 8.54
CA HIS A 96 5.16 -16.49 7.42
C HIS A 96 3.74 -16.40 6.87
N ASP A 97 2.73 -16.31 7.75
CA ASP A 97 1.33 -16.21 7.35
C ASP A 97 1.05 -14.87 6.66
N LEU A 98 1.66 -13.79 7.15
CA LEU A 98 1.55 -12.47 6.52
C LEU A 98 2.22 -12.43 5.14
N ILE A 99 3.37 -13.09 4.98
CA ILE A 99 4.02 -13.25 3.66
C ILE A 99 3.10 -14.04 2.74
N GLN A 100 2.59 -15.20 3.16
CA GLN A 100 1.67 -15.99 2.35
C GLN A 100 0.42 -15.21 1.96
N TYR A 101 -0.10 -14.38 2.86
CA TYR A 101 -1.22 -13.49 2.56
C TYR A 101 -0.86 -12.53 1.42
N PHE A 102 0.27 -11.83 1.49
CA PHE A 102 0.70 -10.91 0.43
C PHE A 102 1.04 -11.62 -0.88
N GLU A 103 1.59 -12.84 -0.82
CA GLU A 103 1.80 -13.69 -1.99
C GLU A 103 0.47 -13.98 -2.71
N LYS A 104 -0.54 -14.43 -1.95
CA LYS A 104 -1.89 -14.69 -2.48
C LYS A 104 -2.53 -13.42 -3.04
N PHE A 105 -2.38 -12.29 -2.35
CA PHE A 105 -2.90 -11.00 -2.80
C PHE A 105 -2.26 -10.57 -4.13
N ARG A 106 -0.94 -10.66 -4.24
CA ARG A 106 -0.21 -10.29 -5.46
C ARG A 106 -0.56 -11.20 -6.64
N ASP A 107 -0.68 -12.51 -6.42
CA ASP A 107 -1.17 -13.46 -7.42
C ASP A 107 -2.63 -13.19 -7.82
N TYR A 108 -3.47 -12.76 -6.88
CA TYR A 108 -4.82 -12.32 -7.17
C TYR A 108 -4.85 -11.06 -8.07
N LEU A 109 -4.01 -10.06 -7.78
CA LEU A 109 -3.90 -8.86 -8.60
C LEU A 109 -3.42 -9.15 -10.03
N SER A 110 -2.43 -10.04 -10.19
CA SER A 110 -1.89 -10.38 -11.52
C SER A 110 -2.93 -11.04 -12.44
N LYS A 111 -3.94 -11.71 -11.85
CA LYS A 111 -5.01 -12.40 -12.57
C LYS A 111 -6.24 -11.53 -12.84
N LYS A 112 -6.30 -10.31 -12.31
CA LYS A 112 -7.48 -9.44 -12.42
C LYS A 112 -7.15 -8.15 -13.18
N PRO A 113 -7.99 -7.74 -14.14
CA PRO A 113 -7.79 -6.47 -14.81
C PRO A 113 -8.09 -5.31 -13.86
N PHE A 114 -7.34 -4.21 -14.00
CA PHE A 114 -7.47 -3.03 -13.17
C PHE A 114 -8.92 -2.51 -13.04
N HIS A 115 -9.68 -2.50 -14.14
CA HIS A 115 -11.05 -1.99 -14.15
C HIS A 115 -12.01 -2.74 -13.21
N LEU A 116 -11.69 -3.96 -12.78
CA LEU A 116 -12.51 -4.70 -11.81
C LEU A 116 -12.50 -4.02 -10.43
N PHE A 117 -11.39 -3.35 -10.08
CA PHE A 117 -11.21 -2.65 -8.81
C PHE A 117 -11.79 -1.23 -8.84
N THR A 118 -12.01 -0.66 -10.02
CA THR A 118 -12.59 0.68 -10.17
C THR A 118 -14.07 0.65 -10.55
N LYS A 119 -14.53 -0.33 -11.33
CA LYS A 119 -15.94 -0.42 -11.78
C LYS A 119 -16.91 -0.93 -10.71
N GLY A 120 -16.45 -1.68 -9.71
CA GLY A 120 -17.31 -2.21 -8.64
C GLY A 120 -17.87 -1.14 -7.69
N VAL A 121 -17.34 0.08 -7.73
CA VAL A 121 -17.70 1.18 -6.81
C VAL A 121 -18.49 2.31 -7.51
N ILE A 122 -18.59 2.30 -8.85
CA ILE A 122 -19.26 3.35 -9.65
C ILE A 122 -20.75 2.98 -9.91
N LYS A 123 -21.41 2.33 -8.96
CA LYS A 123 -22.88 2.24 -8.90
C LYS A 123 -23.41 2.94 -7.65
N ASN A 124 -23.03 4.21 -7.50
CA ASN A 124 -23.81 5.16 -6.73
C ASN A 124 -24.16 6.30 -7.69
N GLU A 125 -25.12 6.04 -8.57
CA GLU A 125 -25.97 7.11 -9.09
C GLU A 125 -26.80 7.57 -7.88
N ILE A 126 -26.48 8.74 -7.35
CA ILE A 126 -27.40 9.56 -6.55
C ILE A 126 -28.17 10.42 -7.54
#